data_AF-A0A2D8LXK8-F1
#
_entry.id   AF-A0A2D8LXK8-F1
#
_cell.length_a   1.000
_cell.length_b   1.000
_cell.length_c   1.000
_cell.angle_alpha   90.00
_cell.angle_beta   90.00
_cell.angle_gamma   90.00
#
_symmetry.space_group_name_H-M   'P 1'
#
loop_
_entity.id
_entity.type
_entity.pdbx_description
1 polymer ?
#
loop_
_entity_poly.entity_id
_entity_poly.type
_entity_poly.pdbx_seq_one_letter_code
_entity_poly.pdbx_strand_id
1 'polypeptide(L)' 'MAGFVSFVSSGPGDPELLTLKAVDRLERADAVLFDDLSSGPILSYA' A
#
# COMPACT_ATOMS: atom_id res chain seq x y z
N MET A 1 7.40 -13.82 -17.32
CA MET A 1 8.09 -12.99 -16.31
C MET A 1 7.51 -13.34 -14.95
N ALA A 2 8.32 -13.55 -13.92
CA ALA A 2 7.79 -13.82 -12.58
C ALA A 2 7.25 -12.52 -11.97
N GLY A 3 6.12 -12.60 -11.25
CA GLY A 3 5.58 -11.46 -10.52
C GLY A 3 6.52 -11.00 -9.40
N PHE A 4 6.39 -9.75 -8.98
CA PHE A 4 7.15 -9.18 -7.87
C PHE A 4 6.22 -8.82 -6.71
N VAL A 5 6.62 -9.16 -5.48
CA VAL A 5 5.83 -8.89 -4.28
C VAL A 5 6.56 -7.87 -3.40
N SER A 6 5.86 -6.81 -3.01
CA SER A 6 6.33 -5.85 -2.02
C SER A 6 5.55 -6.04 -0.73
N PHE A 7 6.23 -6.21 0.41
CA PHE A 7 5.61 -6.04 1.72
C PHE A 7 5.66 -4.56 2.09
N VAL A 8 4.49 -3.96 2.28
CA VAL A 8 4.32 -2.52 2.55
C VAL A 8 3.53 -2.38 3.84
N SER A 9 4.02 -1.55 4.76
CA SER A 9 3.26 -1.15 5.95
C SER A 9 2.28 -0.04 5.60
N SER A 10 1.04 -0.16 6.05
CA SER A 10 -0.01 0.86 5.93
C SER A 10 0.16 2.00 6.94
N GLY A 11 1.07 1.86 7.92
CA GLY A 11 1.20 2.83 9.01
C GLY A 11 0.01 2.76 9.97
N PRO A 12 -0.22 3.79 10.80
CA PRO A 12 -1.26 3.77 11.83
C PRO A 12 -2.66 4.20 11.35
N GLY A 13 -2.84 4.54 10.07
CA GLY A 13 -4.14 4.91 9.47
C GLY A 13 -4.16 6.25 8.73
N ASP A 14 -3.32 7.20 9.14
CA ASP A 14 -3.20 8.51 8.47
C ASP A 14 -2.39 8.37 7.16
N PRO A 15 -2.97 8.69 5.98
CA PRO A 15 -2.29 8.58 4.69
C PRO A 15 -1.01 9.40 4.57
N GLU A 16 -0.91 10.54 5.27
CA GLU A 16 0.30 11.40 5.22
C GLU A 16 1.51 10.74 5.88
N LEU A 17 1.31 9.70 6.69
CA LEU A 17 2.38 8.95 7.35
C LEU A 17 2.94 7.81 6.49
N LEU A 18 2.42 7.60 5.29
CA LEU A 18 3.02 6.66 4.34
C LEU A 18 4.37 7.17 3.86
N THR A 19 5.33 6.25 3.72
CA THR A 19 6.60 6.59 3.08
C THR A 19 6.39 6.84 1.59
N LEU A 20 7.21 7.69 0.98
CA LEU A 20 7.17 7.92 -0.47
C LEU A 20 7.32 6.63 -1.29
N LYS A 21 8.10 5.66 -0.78
CA LYS A 21 8.23 4.33 -1.42
C LYS A 21 6.96 3.49 -1.28
N ALA A 22 6.23 3.59 -0.17
CA ALA A 22 4.96 2.87 -0.01
C ALA A 22 3.94 3.33 -1.04
N VAL A 23 3.80 4.66 -1.19
CA VAL A 23 2.92 5.27 -2.21
C VAL A 23 3.30 4.80 -3.61
N ASP A 24 4.58 4.92 -4.01
CA ASP A 24 5.04 4.47 -5.34
C ASP A 24 4.80 2.97 -5.59
N ARG A 25 4.84 2.12 -4.55
CA ARG A 25 4.53 0.69 -4.70
C ARG A 25 3.03 0.41 -4.83
N LEU A 26 2.19 1.14 -4.11
CA LEU A 26 0.73 1.01 -4.21
C LEU A 26 0.26 1.48 -5.59
N GLU A 27 0.71 2.63 -6.07
CA GLU A 27 0.30 3.20 -7.37
C GLU A 27 0.64 2.31 -8.58
N ARG A 28 1.66 1.46 -8.44
CA ARG A 28 2.15 0.57 -9.51
C ARG A 28 1.67 -0.88 -9.36
N ALA A 29 0.97 -1.21 -8.28
CA ALA A 29 0.58 -2.58 -8.01
C ALA A 29 -0.57 -2.99 -8.94
N ASP A 30 -0.42 -4.12 -9.63
CA ASP A 30 -1.52 -4.71 -10.40
C ASP A 30 -2.62 -5.27 -9.48
N ALA A 31 -2.27 -5.63 -8.24
CA ALA A 31 -3.18 -6.10 -7.20
C ALA A 31 -2.61 -5.80 -5.81
N VAL A 32 -3.49 -5.40 -4.89
CA VAL A 32 -3.15 -5.15 -3.48
C VAL A 32 -3.92 -6.11 -2.58
N LEU A 33 -3.19 -6.90 -1.81
CA LEU A 33 -3.73 -7.71 -0.71
C LEU A 33 -3.49 -6.97 0.60
N PHE A 34 -4.55 -6.73 1.36
CA PHE A 34 -4.51 -5.97 2.61
C PHE A 34 -5.37 -6.65 3.69
N ASP A 35 -5.16 -6.27 4.95
CA ASP A 35 -5.93 -6.74 6.10
C ASP A 35 -6.98 -5.71 6.54
N ASP A 36 -7.83 -6.09 7.50
CA ASP A 36 -8.92 -5.24 8.00
C ASP A 36 -8.41 -3.92 8.63
N LEU A 37 -7.22 -3.93 9.26
CA LEU A 37 -6.64 -2.71 9.84
C LEU A 37 -6.19 -1.70 8.77
N SER A 38 -5.94 -2.18 7.56
CA SER A 38 -5.46 -1.37 6.43
C SER A 38 -6.60 -0.93 5.50
N SER A 39 -7.87 -1.26 5.80
CA SER A 39 -9.04 -1.01 4.94
C SER A 39 -9.50 0.46 4.85
N GLY A 40 -8.58 1.40 5.09
CA GLY A 40 -8.87 2.82 5.27
C GLY A 40 -8.43 3.71 4.10
N PRO A 41 -8.31 5.03 4.35
CA PRO A 41 -7.95 6.02 3.33
C PRO A 41 -6.61 5.76 2.61
N ILE A 42 -5.72 4.98 3.22
CA ILE A 42 -4.45 4.52 2.65
C ILE A 42 -4.65 3.79 1.31
N LEU A 43 -5.76 3.05 1.13
CA LEU A 43 -6.07 2.34 -0.11
C LEU A 43 -6.44 3.27 -1.27
N SER A 44 -6.58 4.58 -1.05
CA SER A 44 -6.77 5.53 -2.15
C SER A 44 -5.55 5.67 -3.07
N TYR A 45 -4.38 5.20 -2.63
CA TYR A 45 -3.16 5.11 -3.44
C TYR A 45 -3.00 3.77 -4.18
N ALA A 46 -3.87 2.80 -3.91
CA ALA A 46 -3.84 1.46 -4.49
C ALA A 46 -4.66 1.34 -5.78
#